data_AF-A0A5P1EGW5-F1
#
_entry.id   AF-A0A5P1EGW5-F1
#
_cell.length_a   1.000
_cell.length_b   1.000
_cell.length_c   1.000
_cell.angle_alpha   90.00
_cell.angle_beta   90.00
_cell.angle_gamma   90.00
#
_symmetry.space_group_name_H-M   'P 1'
#
loop_
_entity.id
_entity.type
_entity.pdbx_description
1 polymer ?
#
loop_
_entity_poly.entity_id
_entity_poly.type
_entity_poly.pdbx_seq_one_letter_code
_entity_poly.pdbx_strand_id
1 'polypeptide(L)'
;MEGTKVGASSEPRSYTDIEPRSHWMHANEWDTLIMDVTGFRKDQMKVLIKTSGSLTISGERPQDGDGNQWLRFLQTFKVPKKCNPHEIQAKFDKDEGLLYVVLPKHKHAREESPSTKPSSHATHNEPEAQLSSPTSEEVGGERLEEEEEKKKKFGEGMSNLVTGLRGNKVSLVVAVMLIMVVLGIVAYLVYRLGRN
;
A
#
# COMPACT_ATOMS: atom_id res chain seq x y z
N MET A 1 45.60 -40.13 -27.21
CA MET A 1 44.80 -39.73 -26.02
C MET A 1 43.76 -38.74 -26.50
N GLU A 2 42.65 -39.24 -27.03
CA GLU A 2 41.54 -38.40 -27.49
C GLU A 2 40.66 -38.06 -26.30
N GLY A 3 40.66 -36.78 -25.91
CA GLY A 3 39.78 -36.25 -24.88
C GLY A 3 38.46 -35.81 -25.49
N THR A 4 37.43 -36.65 -25.41
CA THR A 4 36.06 -36.26 -25.74
C THR A 4 35.55 -35.28 -24.69
N LYS A 5 35.55 -33.99 -25.04
CA LYS A 5 34.86 -32.94 -24.30
C LYS A 5 33.35 -33.12 -24.50
N VAL A 6 32.68 -33.74 -23.53
CA VAL A 6 31.22 -33.84 -23.51
C VAL A 6 30.67 -32.44 -23.19
N GLY A 7 30.25 -31.72 -24.22
CA GLY A 7 29.46 -30.51 -24.04
C GLY A 7 28.11 -30.92 -23.47
N ALA A 8 27.78 -30.46 -22.26
CA ALA A 8 26.46 -30.62 -21.69
C ALA A 8 25.44 -29.93 -22.61
N SER A 9 24.69 -30.71 -23.37
CA SER A 9 23.54 -30.22 -24.14
C SER A 9 22.45 -29.85 -23.14
N SER A 10 22.36 -28.57 -22.75
CA SER A 10 21.18 -28.09 -22.05
C SER A 10 20.06 -27.98 -23.07
N GLU A 11 19.05 -28.82 -22.98
CA GLU A 11 17.83 -28.61 -23.75
C GLU A 11 17.25 -27.22 -23.44
N PRO A 12 16.77 -26.48 -24.46
CA PRO A 12 16.21 -25.15 -24.25
C PRO A 12 14.92 -25.25 -23.44
N ARG A 13 14.80 -24.40 -22.41
CA ARG A 13 13.57 -24.28 -21.59
C ARG A 13 12.40 -23.82 -22.44
N SER A 14 11.29 -24.54 -22.34
CA SER A 14 10.01 -24.13 -22.89
C SER A 14 9.24 -23.29 -21.86
N TYR A 15 8.61 -22.20 -22.31
CA TYR A 15 7.82 -21.31 -21.47
C TYR A 15 6.36 -21.28 -21.91
N THR A 16 5.47 -21.31 -20.94
CA THR A 16 4.03 -21.13 -21.11
C THR A 16 3.60 -19.87 -20.40
N ASP A 17 3.01 -18.94 -21.15
CA ASP A 17 2.45 -17.70 -20.62
C ASP A 17 1.07 -17.97 -20.02
N ILE A 18 0.86 -17.49 -18.79
CA ILE A 18 -0.44 -17.51 -18.11
C ILE A 18 -0.86 -16.10 -17.72
N GLU A 19 -2.17 -15.92 -17.55
CA GLU A 19 -2.77 -14.67 -17.09
C GLU A 19 -3.43 -14.88 -15.72
N PRO A 20 -2.77 -14.45 -14.62
CA PRO A 20 -3.36 -14.45 -13.29
C PRO A 20 -4.65 -13.64 -13.25
N ARG A 21 -5.68 -14.17 -12.60
CA ARG A 21 -6.89 -13.38 -12.34
C ARG A 21 -6.53 -12.23 -11.43
N SER A 22 -6.96 -11.03 -11.80
CA SER A 22 -6.71 -9.84 -11.01
C SER A 22 -7.94 -8.94 -10.97
N HIS A 23 -8.10 -8.24 -9.86
CA HIS A 23 -9.16 -7.24 -9.71
C HIS A 23 -8.70 -6.10 -8.80
N TRP A 24 -9.34 -4.94 -8.99
CA TRP A 24 -9.11 -3.76 -8.18
C TRP A 24 -10.17 -3.60 -7.12
N MET A 25 -9.74 -3.25 -5.91
CA MET A 25 -10.58 -2.73 -4.85
C MET A 25 -10.23 -1.27 -4.64
N HIS A 26 -11.20 -0.39 -4.88
CA HIS A 26 -11.02 1.04 -4.71
C HIS A 26 -11.62 1.48 -3.38
N ALA A 27 -10.77 1.96 -2.46
CA ALA A 27 -11.21 2.62 -1.23
C ALA A 27 -10.87 4.11 -1.27
N ASN A 28 -11.36 4.87 -0.30
CA ASN A 28 -11.14 6.33 -0.27
C ASN A 28 -9.67 6.70 -0.05
N GLU A 29 -8.95 5.90 0.73
CA GLU A 29 -7.57 6.20 1.15
C GLU A 29 -6.52 5.36 0.40
N TRP A 30 -6.90 4.20 -0.11
CA TRP A 30 -6.01 3.28 -0.84
C TRP A 30 -6.76 2.54 -1.95
N ASP A 31 -6.07 2.29 -3.05
CA ASP A 31 -6.44 1.26 -4.01
C ASP A 31 -5.70 -0.03 -3.67
N THR A 32 -6.33 -1.17 -3.86
CA THR A 32 -5.69 -2.47 -3.67
C THR A 32 -5.90 -3.32 -4.91
N LEU A 33 -4.81 -3.74 -5.53
CA LEU A 33 -4.81 -4.78 -6.55
C LEU A 33 -4.72 -6.14 -5.85
N ILE A 34 -5.67 -7.01 -6.13
CA ILE A 34 -5.67 -8.39 -5.68
C ILE A 34 -5.43 -9.27 -6.89
N MET A 35 -4.44 -10.15 -6.80
CA MET A 35 -4.06 -11.05 -7.89
C MET A 35 -3.93 -12.49 -7.38
N ASP A 36 -4.63 -13.41 -8.04
CA ASP A 36 -4.55 -14.85 -7.82
C ASP A 36 -3.28 -15.40 -8.47
N VAL A 37 -2.29 -15.68 -7.64
CA VAL A 37 -0.98 -16.20 -8.04
C VAL A 37 -0.76 -17.61 -7.48
N THR A 38 -1.85 -18.36 -7.35
CA THR A 38 -1.82 -19.74 -6.83
C THR A 38 -0.77 -20.58 -7.54
N GLY A 39 0.06 -21.27 -6.75
CA GLY A 39 1.15 -22.11 -7.25
C GLY A 39 2.48 -21.38 -7.44
N PHE A 40 2.54 -20.05 -7.32
CA PHE A 40 3.80 -19.31 -7.26
C PHE A 40 4.25 -19.09 -5.82
N ARG A 41 5.56 -19.14 -5.61
CA ARG A 41 6.17 -18.73 -4.34
C ARG A 41 6.63 -17.27 -4.40
N LYS A 42 6.81 -16.66 -3.23
CA LYS A 42 7.29 -15.28 -3.11
C LYS A 42 8.64 -15.04 -3.81
N ASP A 43 9.57 -16.00 -3.76
CA ASP A 43 10.88 -15.94 -4.42
C ASP A 43 10.81 -16.05 -5.95
N GLN A 44 9.70 -16.58 -6.47
CA GLN A 44 9.44 -16.76 -7.89
C GLN A 44 8.75 -15.55 -8.53
N MET A 45 8.47 -14.51 -7.74
CA MET A 45 7.72 -13.33 -8.18
C MET A 45 8.49 -12.04 -7.95
N LYS A 46 8.21 -11.05 -8.80
CA LYS A 46 8.78 -9.71 -8.73
C LYS A 46 7.67 -8.69 -8.88
N VAL A 47 7.69 -7.69 -8.01
CA VAL A 47 6.83 -6.51 -8.07
C VAL A 47 7.74 -5.32 -8.31
N LEU A 48 7.56 -4.65 -9.43
CA LEU A 48 8.36 -3.51 -9.86
C LEU A 48 7.45 -2.31 -10.09
N ILE A 49 7.79 -1.18 -9.48
CA ILE A 49 7.11 0.09 -9.73
C ILE A 49 8.07 0.97 -10.51
N LYS A 50 7.66 1.37 -11.71
CA LYS A 50 8.43 2.31 -12.54
C LYS A 50 8.02 3.74 -12.22
N THR A 51 8.99 4.65 -12.25
CA THR A 51 8.77 6.10 -12.13
C THR A 51 7.84 6.65 -13.20
N SER A 52 7.68 5.95 -14.33
CA SER A 52 6.69 6.25 -15.36
C SER A 52 5.23 6.06 -14.92
N GLY A 53 4.98 5.61 -13.68
CA GLY A 53 3.64 5.35 -13.15
C GLY A 53 3.07 4.01 -13.62
N SER A 54 3.91 2.98 -13.71
CA SER A 54 3.46 1.62 -14.00
C SER A 54 3.92 0.61 -12.96
N LEU A 55 2.98 -0.24 -12.54
CA LEU A 55 3.20 -1.36 -11.65
C LEU A 55 3.29 -2.62 -12.51
N THR A 56 4.44 -3.27 -12.52
CA THR A 56 4.67 -4.52 -13.23
C THR A 56 4.84 -5.65 -12.21
N ILE A 57 4.03 -6.68 -12.35
CA ILE A 57 4.10 -7.91 -11.55
C ILE A 57 4.46 -9.04 -12.51
N SER A 58 5.51 -9.77 -12.20
CA SER A 58 5.91 -10.92 -12.98
C SER A 58 6.20 -12.12 -12.08
N GLY A 59 6.08 -13.32 -12.62
CA GLY A 59 6.50 -14.53 -11.93
C GLY A 59 6.89 -15.63 -12.91
N GLU A 60 7.82 -16.48 -12.48
CA GLU A 60 8.31 -17.63 -13.25
C GLU A 60 8.48 -18.83 -12.33
N ARG A 61 7.89 -19.98 -12.69
CA ARG A 61 8.03 -21.22 -11.94
C ARG A 61 8.18 -22.43 -12.85
N PRO A 62 8.90 -23.48 -12.44
CA PRO A 62 8.85 -24.75 -13.14
C PRO A 62 7.43 -25.33 -13.06
N GLN A 63 7.00 -25.99 -14.14
CA GLN A 63 5.82 -26.82 -14.16
C GLN A 63 6.14 -28.16 -13.52
N ASP A 64 5.19 -28.71 -12.75
CA ASP A 64 5.34 -30.05 -12.18
C ASP A 64 5.40 -31.08 -13.33
N GLY A 65 6.48 -31.88 -13.39
CA GLY A 65 6.75 -32.81 -14.49
C GLY A 65 8.20 -32.77 -14.97
N ASP A 66 8.40 -32.59 -16.28
CA ASP A 66 9.66 -32.89 -17.01
C ASP A 66 10.82 -31.88 -16.84
N GLY A 67 10.79 -31.00 -15.85
CA GLY A 67 11.89 -30.07 -15.52
C GLY A 67 12.24 -28.99 -16.57
N ASN A 68 11.79 -29.17 -17.82
CA ASN A 68 12.06 -28.29 -18.96
C ASN A 68 10.87 -27.36 -19.32
N GLN A 69 9.73 -27.53 -18.66
CA GLN A 69 8.54 -26.69 -18.82
C GLN A 69 8.44 -25.66 -17.69
N TRP A 70 8.19 -24.41 -18.04
CA TRP A 70 8.10 -23.28 -17.12
C TRP A 70 6.83 -22.49 -17.36
N LEU A 71 6.10 -22.14 -16.30
CA LEU A 71 5.01 -21.17 -16.36
C LEU A 71 5.55 -19.79 -16.04
N ARG A 72 5.10 -18.79 -16.78
CA ARG A 72 5.40 -17.39 -16.48
C ARG A 72 4.19 -16.49 -16.68
N PHE A 73 4.21 -15.34 -16.00
CA PHE A 73 3.26 -14.27 -16.25
C PHE A 73 3.95 -12.91 -16.17
N LEU A 74 3.38 -11.93 -16.86
CA LEU A 74 3.77 -10.54 -16.80
C LEU A 74 2.51 -9.68 -16.90
N GLN A 75 2.18 -8.99 -15.83
CA GLN A 75 1.01 -8.12 -15.75
C GLN A 75 1.46 -6.70 -15.44
N THR A 76 0.96 -5.74 -16.20
CA THR A 76 1.32 -4.32 -16.04
C THR A 76 0.08 -3.48 -15.85
N PHE A 77 0.05 -2.73 -14.76
CA PHE A 77 -1.05 -1.85 -14.40
C PHE A 77 -0.59 -0.39 -14.36
N LYS A 78 -1.50 0.52 -14.65
CA LYS A 78 -1.27 1.96 -14.52
C LYS A 78 -1.43 2.35 -13.05
N VAL A 79 -0.41 3.02 -12.53
CA VAL A 79 -0.44 3.62 -11.20
C VAL A 79 -0.95 5.06 -11.34
N PRO A 80 -1.93 5.49 -10.55
CA PRO A 80 -2.37 6.88 -10.55
C PRO A 80 -1.18 7.83 -10.28
N LYS A 81 -1.06 8.92 -11.05
CA LYS A 81 0.07 9.88 -10.97
C LYS A 81 0.32 10.45 -9.57
N LYS A 82 -0.70 10.44 -8.72
CA LYS A 82 -0.69 10.97 -7.35
C LYS A 82 -0.24 9.95 -6.29
N CYS A 83 0.19 8.74 -6.69
CA CYS A 83 0.65 7.71 -5.76
C CYS A 83 2.17 7.78 -5.60
N ASN A 84 2.66 7.89 -4.36
CA ASN A 84 4.08 7.84 -4.05
C ASN A 84 4.59 6.39 -4.15
N PRO A 85 5.54 6.07 -5.04
CA PRO A 85 6.08 4.70 -5.19
C PRO A 85 6.65 4.12 -3.89
N HIS A 86 7.15 4.96 -2.99
CA HIS A 86 7.74 4.52 -1.71
C HIS A 86 6.69 4.07 -0.68
N GLU A 87 5.43 4.47 -0.87
CA GLU A 87 4.33 4.11 0.03
C GLU A 87 3.54 2.90 -0.48
N ILE A 88 3.80 2.45 -1.72
CA ILE A 88 3.20 1.25 -2.28
C ILE A 88 3.75 0.03 -1.54
N GLN A 89 2.84 -0.83 -1.08
CA GLN A 89 3.18 -2.05 -0.36
C GLN A 89 2.66 -3.28 -1.10
N ALA A 90 3.44 -4.35 -1.10
CA ALA A 90 3.04 -5.65 -1.62
C ALA A 90 3.08 -6.70 -0.51
N LYS A 91 1.98 -7.43 -0.34
CA LYS A 91 1.85 -8.53 0.61
C LYS A 91 1.42 -9.78 -0.13
N PHE A 92 2.16 -10.87 0.05
CA PHE A 92 1.79 -12.17 -0.46
C PHE A 92 1.21 -13.02 0.67
N ASP A 93 0.01 -13.52 0.47
CA ASP A 93 -0.62 -14.53 1.32
C ASP A 93 -0.40 -15.91 0.69
N LYS A 94 0.39 -16.74 1.37
CA LYS A 94 0.76 -18.07 0.89
C LYS A 94 -0.40 -19.06 1.02
N ASP A 95 -1.24 -18.89 2.04
CA ASP A 95 -2.29 -19.85 2.36
C ASP A 95 -3.48 -19.66 1.40
N GLU A 96 -3.78 -18.40 1.03
CA GLU A 96 -4.80 -18.08 0.03
C GLU A 96 -4.27 -18.07 -1.42
N GLY A 97 -2.95 -18.00 -1.61
CA GLY A 97 -2.36 -17.86 -2.95
C GLY A 97 -2.58 -16.49 -3.59
N LEU A 98 -2.81 -15.45 -2.77
CA LEU A 98 -3.16 -14.11 -3.23
C LEU A 98 -2.01 -13.12 -3.02
N LEU A 99 -1.75 -12.30 -4.04
CA LEU A 99 -0.91 -11.12 -3.94
C LEU A 99 -1.79 -9.87 -3.81
N TYR A 100 -1.52 -9.11 -2.76
CA TYR A 100 -2.14 -7.83 -2.47
C TYR A 100 -1.12 -6.72 -2.74
N VAL A 101 -1.43 -5.78 -3.63
CA VAL A 101 -0.62 -4.58 -3.84
C VAL A 101 -1.45 -3.36 -3.47
N VAL A 102 -1.06 -2.69 -2.39
CA VAL A 102 -1.75 -1.53 -1.81
C VAL A 102 -1.08 -0.26 -2.30
N LEU A 103 -1.86 0.59 -2.96
CA LEU A 103 -1.46 1.86 -3.54
C LEU A 103 -2.16 2.99 -2.77
N PRO A 104 -1.44 3.75 -1.93
CA PRO A 104 -2.01 4.87 -1.20
C PRO A 104 -2.47 5.99 -2.15
N LYS A 105 -3.63 6.56 -1.85
CA LYS A 105 -4.14 7.76 -2.51
C LYS A 105 -3.70 8.97 -1.72
N HIS A 106 -2.90 9.85 -2.31
CA HIS A 106 -2.73 11.17 -1.72
C HIS A 106 -4.07 11.91 -1.75
N LYS A 107 -4.54 12.32 -0.56
CA LYS A 107 -5.70 13.18 -0.39
C LYS A 107 -5.37 14.55 -0.98
N HIS A 108 -5.79 14.81 -2.21
CA HIS A 108 -6.11 16.19 -2.56
C HIS A 108 -7.52 16.45 -2.07
N ALA A 109 -7.69 17.57 -1.35
CA ALA A 109 -8.98 18.10 -0.97
C ALA A 109 -9.94 18.05 -2.17
N ARG A 110 -11.07 17.38 -1.99
CA ARG A 110 -12.31 17.47 -2.78
C ARG A 110 -12.12 18.09 -4.17
N GLU A 111 -11.78 17.27 -5.16
CA GLU A 111 -12.10 17.61 -6.55
C GLU A 111 -13.61 17.39 -6.69
N GLU A 112 -14.35 18.49 -6.59
CA GLU A 112 -15.73 18.57 -7.03
C GLU A 112 -15.83 18.03 -8.45
N SER A 113 -16.70 17.05 -8.64
CA SER A 113 -17.07 16.53 -9.94
C SER A 113 -17.96 17.53 -10.68
N PRO A 114 -17.58 18.06 -11.85
CA PRO A 114 -18.54 18.61 -12.78
C PRO A 114 -18.98 17.49 -13.73
N SER A 115 -20.24 17.10 -13.58
CA SER A 115 -20.94 16.27 -14.54
C SER A 115 -20.92 16.91 -15.94
N THR A 116 -20.74 16.04 -16.93
CA THR A 116 -20.72 16.25 -18.38
C THR A 116 -21.80 17.19 -18.95
N LYS A 117 -21.37 18.32 -19.58
CA LYS A 117 -21.72 18.99 -20.88
C LYS A 117 -23.17 18.92 -21.48
N PRO A 118 -23.57 19.76 -22.50
CA PRO A 118 -22.94 20.94 -23.12
C PRO A 118 -23.87 22.16 -23.48
N SER A 119 -23.23 23.29 -23.84
CA SER A 119 -23.62 24.32 -24.86
C SER A 119 -24.84 25.24 -24.63
N SER A 120 -24.59 26.56 -24.53
CA SER A 120 -25.18 27.61 -25.40
C SER A 120 -24.93 29.05 -24.88
N HIS A 121 -24.08 29.77 -25.64
CA HIS A 121 -24.14 31.19 -26.01
C HIS A 121 -24.02 32.36 -24.98
N ALA A 122 -22.92 33.12 -25.18
CA ALA A 122 -22.77 34.58 -25.23
C ALA A 122 -23.13 35.47 -24.01
N THR A 123 -22.11 36.19 -23.49
CA THR A 123 -22.02 37.67 -23.41
C THR A 123 -21.16 38.13 -22.22
N HIS A 124 -20.06 38.78 -22.59
CA HIS A 124 -19.41 39.95 -21.99
C HIS A 124 -19.94 40.45 -20.63
N ASN A 125 -19.06 40.57 -19.63
CA ASN A 125 -18.81 41.81 -18.84
C ASN A 125 -17.80 41.54 -17.71
N GLU A 126 -16.66 42.23 -17.79
CA GLU A 126 -15.76 42.63 -16.71
C GLU A 126 -16.51 43.57 -15.74
N PRO A 127 -16.18 43.61 -14.43
CA PRO A 127 -15.27 44.64 -13.92
C PRO A 127 -14.26 44.16 -12.85
N GLU A 128 -13.16 44.90 -12.80
CA GLU A 128 -12.05 44.97 -11.82
C GLU A 128 -12.40 45.09 -10.33
N ALA A 129 -11.31 44.96 -9.53
CA ALA A 129 -11.07 45.41 -8.14
C ALA A 129 -11.38 44.37 -7.04
N GLN A 130 -10.52 44.06 -6.06
CA GLN A 130 -9.36 44.77 -5.53
C GLN A 130 -8.52 43.85 -4.63
N LEU A 131 -7.20 44.05 -4.68
CA LEU A 131 -6.12 43.46 -3.88
C LEU A 131 -5.87 44.33 -2.62
N SER A 132 -5.18 43.75 -1.62
CA SER A 132 -4.66 44.30 -0.34
C SER A 132 -5.59 44.08 0.87
N SER A 133 -5.18 43.53 2.01
CA SER A 133 -3.88 43.56 2.72
C SER A 133 -3.79 42.42 3.77
N PRO A 134 -2.57 41.98 4.16
CA PRO A 134 -2.36 41.15 5.36
C PRO A 134 -2.01 42.02 6.58
N THR A 135 -2.64 41.77 7.73
CA THR A 135 -2.22 42.32 9.02
C THR A 135 -1.46 41.26 9.80
N SER A 136 -0.20 41.57 10.11
CA SER A 136 0.73 40.77 10.90
C SER A 136 0.30 40.58 12.35
N GLU A 137 0.75 39.44 12.84
CA GLU A 137 0.87 38.98 14.23
C GLU A 137 1.72 39.93 15.09
N GLU A 138 1.42 40.00 16.38
CA GLU A 138 2.42 40.05 17.46
C GLU A 138 1.77 39.86 18.84
N VAL A 139 2.62 39.45 19.77
CA VAL A 139 2.51 39.50 21.23
C VAL A 139 2.02 38.25 21.95
N GLY A 140 2.99 37.62 22.62
CA GLY A 140 2.87 37.47 24.08
C GLY A 140 2.99 36.05 24.59
N GLY A 141 4.23 35.58 24.76
CA GLY A 141 4.50 34.43 25.61
C GLY A 141 4.62 34.84 27.07
N GLU A 142 4.03 34.05 27.98
CA GLU A 142 4.32 34.07 29.42
C GLU A 142 4.24 32.64 29.98
N ARG A 143 5.23 32.32 30.82
CA ARG A 143 5.57 31.04 31.46
C ARG A 143 5.36 31.19 32.96
N LEU A 144 4.73 30.24 33.65
CA LEU A 144 4.93 29.80 35.06
C LEU A 144 4.23 28.40 35.19
N GLU A 145 4.86 27.23 35.43
CA GLU A 145 5.42 26.67 36.70
C GLU A 145 4.44 26.89 37.89
N GLU A 146 3.99 25.94 38.72
CA GLU A 146 4.36 24.56 39.10
C GLU A 146 3.24 24.07 40.07
N GLU A 147 2.86 22.79 40.05
CA GLU A 147 2.45 22.03 41.26
C GLU A 147 2.39 20.52 40.95
N GLU A 148 3.50 19.85 41.24
CA GLU A 148 3.51 18.46 41.64
C GLU A 148 2.94 18.34 43.07
N GLU A 149 1.88 17.56 43.29
CA GLU A 149 1.88 16.53 44.35
C GLU A 149 0.56 15.72 44.33
N LYS A 150 0.56 14.60 43.62
CA LYS A 150 -0.13 13.38 44.09
C LYS A 150 0.59 12.15 43.57
N LYS A 151 1.86 12.06 43.97
CA LYS A 151 2.65 10.85 43.93
C LYS A 151 2.07 9.86 44.95
N LYS A 152 2.27 8.57 44.69
CA LYS A 152 2.16 7.44 45.63
C LYS A 152 0.75 6.85 45.77
N LYS A 153 0.34 6.04 44.79
CA LYS A 153 -0.13 4.64 44.96
C LYS A 153 -0.51 4.02 43.61
N PHE A 154 0.47 3.72 42.76
CA PHE A 154 0.39 2.58 41.82
C PHE A 154 1.78 2.19 41.27
N GLY A 155 2.83 2.37 42.09
CA GLY A 155 4.23 2.08 41.74
C GLY A 155 4.65 0.66 42.09
N GLU A 156 3.74 -0.31 42.07
CA GLU A 156 3.99 -1.67 42.56
C GLU A 156 3.19 -2.70 41.74
N GLY A 157 3.41 -2.73 40.42
CA GLY A 157 2.61 -3.63 39.57
C GLY A 157 3.04 -3.97 38.15
N MET A 158 4.10 -3.40 37.56
CA MET A 158 4.53 -3.78 36.20
C MET A 158 6.06 -3.72 35.99
N SER A 159 6.84 -4.19 36.96
CA SER A 159 8.24 -4.52 36.74
C SER A 159 8.34 -5.94 36.17
N ASN A 160 7.91 -6.14 34.92
CA ASN A 160 8.24 -7.29 34.06
C ASN A 160 7.60 -7.14 32.67
N LEU A 161 8.01 -6.14 31.87
CA LEU A 161 7.96 -6.28 30.40
C LEU A 161 8.85 -5.27 29.67
N VAL A 162 10.07 -5.04 30.16
CA VAL A 162 11.13 -4.40 29.36
C VAL A 162 12.15 -5.46 28.99
N THR A 163 11.72 -6.39 28.14
CA THR A 163 12.62 -7.31 27.45
C THR A 163 12.81 -6.83 26.01
N GLY A 164 13.86 -6.04 25.83
CA GLY A 164 14.61 -5.83 24.59
C GLY A 164 13.84 -5.74 23.27
N LEU A 165 13.45 -4.53 22.86
CA LEU A 165 13.23 -4.25 21.43
C LEU A 165 14.57 -3.95 20.75
N ARG A 166 15.29 -5.01 20.41
CA ARG A 166 16.27 -4.99 19.33
C ARG A 166 15.74 -5.91 18.23
N GLY A 167 15.00 -5.35 17.28
CA GLY A 167 14.55 -6.12 16.11
C GLY A 167 13.35 -5.54 15.37
N ASN A 168 13.59 -5.22 14.09
CA ASN A 168 12.65 -5.25 12.97
C ASN A 168 11.40 -4.34 13.05
N LYS A 169 11.50 -3.17 12.40
CA LYS A 169 10.38 -2.22 12.14
C LYS A 169 9.11 -2.88 11.57
N VAL A 170 9.25 -4.05 10.92
CA VAL A 170 8.14 -4.87 10.41
C VAL A 170 7.22 -5.37 11.53
N SER A 171 7.75 -5.77 12.69
CA SER A 171 6.94 -6.24 13.81
C SER A 171 6.09 -5.13 14.41
N LEU A 172 6.63 -3.91 14.49
CA LEU A 172 5.90 -2.74 14.95
C LEU A 172 4.73 -2.39 14.02
N VAL A 173 4.95 -2.43 12.70
CA VAL A 173 3.90 -2.13 11.71
C VAL A 173 2.78 -3.19 11.76
N VAL A 174 3.12 -4.47 11.89
CA VAL A 174 2.12 -5.54 12.04
C VAL A 174 1.32 -5.39 13.33
N ALA A 175 1.97 -5.04 14.45
CA ALA A 175 1.28 -4.79 15.71
C ALA A 175 0.31 -3.61 15.60
N VAL A 176 0.72 -2.50 14.97
CA VAL A 176 -0.14 -1.32 14.76
C VAL A 176 -1.35 -1.67 13.89
N MET A 177 -1.17 -2.46 12.82
CA MET A 177 -2.28 -2.89 11.96
C MET A 177 -3.29 -3.76 12.69
N LEU A 178 -2.85 -4.70 13.53
CA LEU A 178 -3.76 -5.52 14.35
C LEU A 178 -4.59 -4.68 15.31
N ILE A 179 -3.98 -3.67 15.94
CA ILE A 179 -4.69 -2.73 16.82
C ILE A 179 -5.77 -1.96 16.04
N MET A 180 -5.44 -1.46 14.85
CA MET A 180 -6.39 -0.71 14.01
C MET A 180 -7.58 -1.57 13.56
N VAL A 181 -7.36 -2.84 13.22
CA VAL A 181 -8.43 -3.78 12.87
C VAL A 181 -9.37 -4.02 14.05
N VAL A 182 -8.81 -4.24 15.25
CA VAL A 182 -9.61 -4.45 16.46
C VAL A 182 -10.44 -3.20 16.79
N LEU A 183 -9.84 -2.01 16.72
CA LEU A 183 -10.55 -0.74 16.94
C LEU A 183 -11.67 -0.53 15.91
N GLY A 184 -11.42 -0.86 14.64
CA GLY A 184 -12.43 -0.79 13.58
C GLY A 184 -13.62 -1.72 13.83
N ILE A 185 -13.38 -2.95 14.29
CA ILE A 185 -14.45 -3.90 14.64
C ILE A 185 -15.26 -3.38 15.83
N VAL A 186 -14.61 -2.89 16.89
CA VAL A 186 -15.30 -2.33 18.06
C VAL A 186 -16.15 -1.12 17.66
N ALA A 187 -15.58 -0.19 16.90
CA ALA A 187 -16.30 0.98 16.38
C ALA A 187 -17.48 0.57 15.49
N TYR A 188 -17.30 -0.44 14.64
CA TYR A 188 -18.37 -0.98 13.79
C TYR A 188 -19.49 -1.61 14.61
N LEU A 189 -19.18 -2.37 15.66
CA LEU A 189 -20.19 -2.96 16.54
C LEU A 189 -20.95 -1.90 17.32
N VAL A 190 -20.27 -0.88 17.85
CA VAL A 190 -20.91 0.27 18.52
C VAL A 190 -21.80 1.03 17.54
N TYR A 191 -21.32 1.30 16.33
CA TYR A 191 -22.10 1.96 15.29
C TYR A 191 -23.33 1.14 14.90
N ARG A 192 -23.18 -0.19 14.79
CA ARG A 192 -24.26 -1.11 14.43
C ARG A 192 -25.30 -1.25 15.55
N LEU A 193 -24.88 -1.28 16.81
CA LEU A 193 -25.77 -1.40 17.97
C LEU A 193 -26.46 -0.07 18.31
N GLY A 194 -25.80 1.06 18.10
CA GLY A 194 -26.36 2.39 18.36
C GLY A 194 -27.34 2.89 17.30
N ARG A 195 -27.53 2.16 16.19
CA ARG A 195 -28.45 2.51 15.11
C ARG A 195 -29.75 1.67 15.12
N ASN A 196 -30.08 1.03 16.25
CA ASN A 196 -31.29 0.21 16.39
C ASN A 196 -32.33 0.88 17.29
#